data_AF-A0A929YW47-F1
#
_entry.id   AF-A0A929YW47-F1
#
_cell.length_a   1.000
_cell.length_b   1.000
_cell.length_c   1.000
_cell.angle_alpha   90.00
_cell.angle_beta   90.00
_cell.angle_gamma   90.00
#
_symmetry.space_group_name_H-M   'P 1'
#
loop_
_entity.id
_entity.type
_entity.pdbx_description
1 polymer ?
#
loop_
_entity_poly.entity_id
_entity_poly.type
_entity_poly.pdbx_seq_one_letter_code
_entity_poly.pdbx_strand_id
1 'polypeptide(L)'
;MPSLKEIKTRIASVESTRKITSAMKMVASSKLHHAQVAIQNMLPYENLLEHILKSFLISTPDAENSLSIARNRVKRVALVVYSSNSSLCGGFNNNVIRMMLQTIEEYKAQGVENIVVYPIGRKVSEKVSKLGFTSGGDFSELAEKPDAEKCRDIADELTSKYEKHEFDKVELIYHHFKSAGSQVLTRRTFLPIDLSTENIGMY
;
A
#
# COMPACT_ATOMS: atom_id res chain seq x y z
N MET A 1 0.83 51.05 5.00
CA MET A 1 1.63 50.27 5.96
C MET A 1 0.68 49.40 6.75
N PRO A 2 0.97 48.11 6.97
CA PRO A 2 0.12 47.26 7.81
C PRO A 2 0.06 47.86 9.22
N SER A 3 -1.13 47.83 9.83
CA SER A 3 -1.31 48.42 11.15
C SER A 3 -0.63 47.59 12.23
N LEU A 4 -0.20 48.22 13.33
CA LEU A 4 0.42 47.53 14.46
C LEU A 4 -0.51 46.46 15.07
N LYS A 5 -1.83 46.66 14.93
CA LYS A 5 -2.87 45.69 15.30
C LYS A 5 -2.84 44.45 14.39
N GLU A 6 -2.76 44.63 13.08
CA GLU A 6 -2.67 43.52 12.11
C GLU A 6 -1.44 42.65 12.35
N ILE A 7 -0.29 43.27 12.63
CA ILE A 7 0.95 42.55 12.94
C ILE A 7 0.76 41.69 14.20
N LYS A 8 0.20 42.24 15.28
CA LYS A 8 -0.09 41.50 16.51
C LYS A 8 -1.04 40.32 16.27
N THR A 9 -2.11 40.52 15.48
CA THR A 9 -3.05 39.44 15.14
C THR A 9 -2.37 38.33 14.34
N ARG A 10 -1.49 38.68 13.39
CA ARG A 10 -0.74 37.69 12.61
C ARG A 10 0.23 36.88 13.47
N ILE A 11 0.93 37.52 14.42
CA ILE A 11 1.80 36.83 15.38
C ILE A 11 1.00 35.79 16.17
N ALA A 12 -0.13 36.18 16.76
CA ALA A 12 -0.98 35.27 17.53
C ALA A 12 -1.49 34.08 16.68
N SER A 13 -1.86 34.33 15.42
CA SER A 13 -2.29 33.28 14.48
C SER A 13 -1.17 32.28 14.16
N VAL A 14 0.05 32.77 13.91
CA VAL A 14 1.23 31.92 13.65
C VAL A 14 1.61 31.12 14.90
N GLU A 15 1.58 31.74 16.08
CA GLU A 15 1.85 31.04 17.34
C GLU A 15 0.83 29.94 17.63
N SER A 16 -0.45 30.19 17.38
CA SER A 16 -1.50 29.17 17.51
C SER A 16 -1.25 28.00 16.55
N THR A 17 -0.96 28.30 15.28
CA THR A 17 -0.66 27.29 14.27
C THR A 17 0.59 26.47 14.63
N ARG A 18 1.63 27.12 15.19
CA ARG A 18 2.85 26.45 15.68
C ARG A 18 2.54 25.50 16.84
N LYS A 19 1.69 25.88 17.79
CA LYS A 19 1.28 25.01 18.91
C LYS A 19 0.55 23.76 18.41
N ILE A 20 -0.41 23.94 17.50
CA ILE A 20 -1.19 22.83 16.91
C ILE A 20 -0.26 21.87 16.17
N THR A 21 0.57 22.37 15.25
CA THR A 21 1.49 21.54 14.46
C THR A 21 2.55 20.84 15.32
N SER A 22 3.00 21.49 16.41
CA SER A 22 3.93 20.89 17.37
C SER A 22 3.28 19.73 18.15
N ALA A 23 2.03 19.89 18.60
CA ALA A 23 1.26 18.82 19.22
C ALA A 23 1.02 17.66 18.23
N MET A 24 0.63 17.96 16.99
CA MET A 24 0.46 16.96 15.93
C MET A 24 1.75 16.18 15.67
N LYS A 25 2.92 16.83 15.67
CA LYS A 25 4.21 16.16 15.53
C LYS A 25 4.44 15.15 16.64
N MET A 26 4.14 15.50 17.90
CA MET A 26 4.29 14.59 19.03
C MET A 26 3.36 13.38 18.93
N VAL A 27 2.08 13.61 18.59
CA VAL A 27 1.11 12.54 18.39
C VAL A 27 1.53 11.61 17.24
N ALA A 28 1.96 12.18 16.11
CA ALA A 28 2.45 11.40 14.97
C ALA A 28 3.71 10.60 15.33
N SER A 29 4.62 11.17 16.12
CA SER A 29 5.83 10.48 16.59
C SER A 29 5.50 9.28 17.47
N SER A 30 4.53 9.41 18.38
CA SER A 30 4.06 8.29 19.21
C SER A 30 3.42 7.19 18.35
N LYS A 31 2.54 7.56 17.40
CA LYS A 31 1.92 6.59 16.47
C LYS A 31 2.95 5.86 15.62
N LEU A 32 3.94 6.59 15.09
CA LEU A 32 5.04 6.01 14.31
C LEU A 32 5.82 5.01 15.15
N HIS A 33 6.15 5.35 16.40
CA HIS A 33 6.87 4.43 17.29
C HIS A 33 6.09 3.14 17.55
N HIS A 34 4.79 3.24 17.84
CA HIS A 34 3.92 2.06 17.99
C HIS A 34 3.89 1.20 16.72
N ALA A 35 3.74 1.81 15.53
CA ALA A 35 3.75 1.09 14.26
C ALA A 35 5.11 0.43 13.97
N GLN A 36 6.22 1.10 14.30
CA GLN A 36 7.56 0.54 14.15
C GLN A 36 7.75 -0.73 14.99
N VAL A 37 7.36 -0.68 16.27
CA VAL A 37 7.46 -1.84 17.16
C VAL A 37 6.62 -3.01 16.63
N ALA A 38 5.40 -2.73 16.17
CA ALA A 38 4.53 -3.75 15.57
C ALA A 38 5.18 -4.41 14.33
N ILE A 39 5.71 -3.59 13.40
CA ILE A 39 6.36 -4.09 12.18
C ILE A 39 7.65 -4.85 12.51
N GLN A 40 8.48 -4.36 13.43
CA GLN A 40 9.72 -5.03 13.84
C GLN A 40 9.46 -6.43 14.39
N ASN A 41 8.35 -6.64 15.09
CA ASN A 41 7.96 -7.95 15.60
C ASN A 41 7.35 -8.85 14.50
N MET A 42 6.71 -8.25 13.48
CA MET A 42 6.04 -8.99 12.40
C MET A 42 6.98 -9.40 11.27
N LEU A 43 8.00 -8.59 10.94
CA LEU A 43 8.92 -8.85 9.83
C LEU A 43 9.65 -10.22 9.92
N PRO A 44 10.18 -10.65 11.08
CA PRO A 44 10.80 -11.97 11.18
C PRO A 44 9.82 -13.11 10.90
N TYR A 45 8.56 -12.95 11.34
CA TYR A 45 7.50 -13.91 11.09
C TYR A 45 7.11 -13.96 9.60
N GLU A 46 6.92 -12.80 8.96
CA GLU A 46 6.66 -12.69 7.52
C GLU A 46 7.76 -13.38 6.72
N ASN A 47 9.03 -13.04 6.98
CA ASN A 47 10.17 -13.59 6.26
C ASN A 47 10.28 -15.11 6.41
N LEU A 48 10.10 -15.64 7.63
CA LEU A 48 10.17 -17.08 7.86
C LEU A 48 9.00 -17.81 7.20
N LEU A 49 7.79 -17.26 7.27
CA LEU A 49 6.62 -17.84 6.64
C LEU A 49 6.74 -17.84 5.11
N GLU A 50 7.22 -16.74 4.53
CA GLU A 50 7.50 -16.63 3.09
C GLU A 50 8.58 -17.63 2.66
N HIS A 51 9.67 -17.76 3.45
CA HIS A 51 10.72 -18.73 3.21
C HIS A 51 10.21 -20.18 3.22
N ILE A 52 9.41 -20.55 4.22
CA ILE A 52 8.81 -21.90 4.31
C ILE A 52 7.89 -22.15 3.13
N LEU A 53 7.02 -21.18 2.80
CA LEU A 53 6.09 -21.28 1.67
C LEU A 53 6.84 -21.49 0.35
N LYS A 54 7.83 -20.66 0.04
CA LYS A 54 8.60 -20.77 -1.20
C LYS A 54 9.42 -22.07 -1.26
N SER A 55 10.05 -22.45 -0.15
CA SER A 55 10.80 -23.71 -0.05
C SER A 55 9.91 -24.93 -0.34
N PHE A 56 8.68 -24.91 0.19
CA PHE A 56 7.69 -25.96 -0.07
C PHE A 56 7.27 -25.99 -1.55
N LEU A 57 6.96 -24.83 -2.14
CA LEU A 57 6.53 -24.74 -3.53
C LEU A 57 7.62 -25.15 -4.53
N ILE A 58 8.88 -24.82 -4.26
CA ILE A 58 10.00 -25.22 -5.13
C ILE A 58 10.30 -26.73 -5.01
N SER A 59 10.17 -27.29 -3.80
CA SER A 59 10.40 -28.73 -3.58
C SER A 59 9.27 -29.63 -4.09
N THR A 60 8.12 -29.05 -4.46
CA THR A 60 6.97 -29.78 -5.00
C THR A 60 6.55 -29.23 -6.38
N PRO A 61 7.41 -29.31 -7.41
CA PRO A 61 7.16 -28.72 -8.72
C PRO A 61 5.96 -29.34 -9.45
N ASP A 62 5.60 -30.58 -9.11
CA ASP A 62 4.46 -31.31 -9.69
C ASP A 62 3.12 -30.98 -9.01
N ALA A 63 3.12 -30.23 -7.91
CA ALA A 63 1.87 -29.77 -7.30
C ALA A 63 1.29 -28.62 -8.12
N GLU A 64 0.05 -28.76 -8.56
CA GLU A 64 -0.69 -27.69 -9.22
C GLU A 64 -0.88 -26.51 -8.24
N ASN A 65 -0.06 -25.47 -8.39
CA ASN A 65 -0.23 -24.21 -7.66
C ASN A 65 -0.62 -23.09 -8.63
N SER A 66 -1.91 -22.77 -8.68
CA SER A 66 -2.42 -21.68 -9.52
C SER A 66 -1.82 -20.31 -9.14
N LEU A 67 -1.36 -20.13 -7.88
CA LEU A 67 -0.91 -18.84 -7.35
C LEU A 67 0.53 -18.46 -7.71
N SER A 68 1.39 -19.43 -8.07
CA SER A 68 2.76 -19.16 -8.52
C SER A 68 2.88 -19.07 -10.04
N ILE A 69 1.86 -19.52 -10.79
CA ILE A 69 1.89 -19.58 -12.25
C ILE A 69 1.48 -18.23 -12.83
N ALA A 70 2.45 -17.52 -13.41
CA ALA A 70 2.18 -16.32 -14.20
C ALA A 70 1.28 -16.62 -15.40
N ARG A 71 0.32 -15.73 -15.67
CA ARG A 71 -0.57 -15.85 -16.82
C ARG A 71 0.14 -15.37 -18.09
N ASN A 72 0.02 -16.12 -19.19
CA ASN A 72 0.63 -15.80 -20.49
C ASN A 72 0.23 -14.42 -21.03
N ARG A 73 -0.98 -13.96 -20.72
CA ARG A 73 -1.47 -12.62 -21.08
C ARG A 73 -2.23 -12.02 -19.91
N VAL A 74 -1.77 -10.88 -19.42
CA VAL A 74 -2.46 -10.10 -18.40
C VAL A 74 -3.58 -9.31 -19.08
N LYS A 75 -4.82 -9.50 -18.65
CA LYS A 75 -5.99 -8.73 -19.12
C LYS A 75 -6.74 -8.06 -17.97
N ARG A 76 -6.61 -8.61 -16.76
CA ARG A 76 -7.29 -8.17 -15.55
C ARG A 76 -6.30 -7.99 -14.42
N VAL A 77 -6.24 -6.80 -13.84
CA VAL A 77 -5.28 -6.45 -12.80
C VAL A 77 -5.99 -5.93 -11.56
N ALA A 78 -5.61 -6.43 -10.39
CA ALA A 78 -5.95 -5.81 -9.11
C ALA A 78 -4.77 -4.97 -8.61
N LEU A 79 -5.03 -3.69 -8.30
CA LEU A 79 -4.04 -2.79 -7.70
C LEU A 79 -4.45 -2.48 -6.27
N VAL A 80 -3.72 -3.01 -5.29
CA VAL A 80 -3.91 -2.66 -3.87
C VAL A 80 -3.04 -1.45 -3.56
N VAL A 81 -3.66 -0.33 -3.22
CA VAL A 81 -2.97 0.96 -3.17
C VAL A 81 -3.14 1.58 -1.79
N TYR A 82 -2.01 1.83 -1.11
CA TYR A 82 -1.97 2.29 0.27
C TYR A 82 -1.77 3.80 0.39
N SER A 83 -2.70 4.47 1.04
CA SER A 83 -2.65 5.89 1.38
C SER A 83 -3.10 6.12 2.81
N SER A 84 -2.93 7.35 3.30
CA SER A 84 -3.46 7.74 4.60
C SER A 84 -4.90 8.26 4.48
N ASN A 85 -5.58 8.34 5.62
CA ASN A 85 -6.86 9.05 5.72
C ASN A 85 -6.70 10.57 5.85
N SER A 86 -5.48 11.05 6.12
CA SER A 86 -5.18 12.43 6.50
C SER A 86 -4.26 13.14 5.51
N SER A 87 -4.39 14.45 5.36
CA SER A 87 -3.65 15.18 4.32
C SER A 87 -2.25 15.65 4.73
N LEU A 88 -2.05 16.13 5.97
CA LEU A 88 -0.85 16.84 6.44
C LEU A 88 0.40 15.92 6.56
N CYS A 89 0.80 15.31 5.45
CA CYS A 89 1.82 14.26 5.32
C CYS A 89 2.80 14.55 4.16
N GLY A 90 2.85 15.82 3.70
CA GLY A 90 3.73 16.21 2.59
C GLY A 90 3.38 15.49 1.29
N GLY A 91 4.39 14.84 0.69
CA GLY A 91 4.26 14.13 -0.59
C GLY A 91 3.65 12.72 -0.49
N PHE A 92 3.42 12.17 0.71
CA PHE A 92 3.10 10.75 0.92
C PHE A 92 1.95 10.25 0.03
N ASN A 93 0.76 10.85 0.15
CA ASN A 93 -0.42 10.47 -0.64
C ASN A 93 -0.28 10.78 -2.12
N ASN A 94 0.27 11.96 -2.44
CA ASN A 94 0.44 12.39 -3.83
C ASN A 94 1.37 11.47 -4.61
N ASN A 95 2.44 10.97 -3.96
CA ASN A 95 3.40 10.07 -4.57
C ASN A 95 2.75 8.73 -4.93
N VAL A 96 1.98 8.13 -4.01
CA VAL A 96 1.25 6.89 -4.28
C VAL A 96 0.21 7.06 -5.37
N ILE A 97 -0.58 8.14 -5.32
CA ILE A 97 -1.59 8.43 -6.35
C ILE A 97 -0.94 8.60 -7.73
N ARG A 98 0.21 9.28 -7.82
CA ARG A 98 0.94 9.42 -9.09
C ARG A 98 1.41 8.06 -9.62
N MET A 99 2.00 7.22 -8.78
CA MET A 99 2.44 5.88 -9.17
C MET A 99 1.27 4.99 -9.60
N MET A 100 0.14 5.06 -8.90
CA MET A 100 -1.09 4.36 -9.27
C MET A 100 -1.56 4.79 -10.67
N LEU A 101 -1.65 6.09 -10.93
CA LEU A 101 -2.08 6.60 -12.24
C LEU A 101 -1.11 6.21 -13.36
N GLN A 102 0.20 6.31 -13.11
CA GLN A 102 1.22 5.87 -14.06
C GLN A 102 1.07 4.38 -14.37
N THR A 103 0.90 3.55 -13.33
CA THR A 103 0.71 2.10 -13.46
C THR A 103 -0.55 1.76 -14.27
N ILE A 104 -1.66 2.48 -14.04
CA ILE A 104 -2.89 2.31 -14.80
C ILE A 104 -2.67 2.64 -16.28
N GLU A 105 -1.99 3.75 -16.59
CA GLU A 105 -1.69 4.13 -17.97
C GLU A 105 -0.73 3.16 -18.66
N GLU A 106 0.29 2.65 -17.95
CA GLU A 106 1.18 1.58 -18.45
C GLU A 106 0.40 0.33 -18.86
N TYR A 107 -0.59 -0.07 -18.04
CA TYR A 107 -1.44 -1.23 -18.33
C TYR A 107 -2.40 -0.98 -19.49
N LYS A 108 -3.03 0.19 -19.55
CA LYS A 108 -3.89 0.57 -20.68
C LYS A 108 -3.11 0.57 -22.00
N ALA A 109 -1.87 1.08 -21.99
CA ALA A 109 -1.00 1.05 -23.17
C ALA A 109 -0.67 -0.37 -23.65
N GLN A 110 -0.69 -1.36 -22.73
CA GLN A 110 -0.53 -2.78 -23.04
C GLN A 110 -1.85 -3.47 -23.44
N GLY A 111 -2.96 -2.73 -23.52
CA GLY A 111 -4.28 -3.26 -23.86
C GLY A 111 -4.96 -4.01 -22.70
N VAL A 112 -4.60 -3.72 -21.45
CA VAL A 112 -5.29 -4.22 -20.26
C VAL A 112 -6.50 -3.33 -20.00
N GLU A 113 -7.70 -3.88 -20.14
CA GLU A 113 -8.94 -3.12 -20.06
C GLU A 113 -9.58 -3.14 -18.67
N ASN A 114 -9.31 -4.18 -17.87
CA ASN A 114 -9.95 -4.35 -16.57
C ASN A 114 -8.93 -4.16 -15.44
N ILE A 115 -8.97 -2.99 -14.80
CA ILE A 115 -8.14 -2.66 -13.65
C ILE A 115 -9.05 -2.31 -12.48
N VAL A 116 -8.97 -3.09 -11.40
CA VAL A 116 -9.72 -2.86 -10.17
C VAL A 116 -8.76 -2.36 -9.10
N VAL A 117 -9.06 -1.20 -8.50
CA VAL A 117 -8.25 -0.64 -7.43
C VAL A 117 -8.84 -1.05 -6.09
N TYR A 118 -8.02 -1.57 -5.18
CA TYR A 118 -8.36 -1.82 -3.78
C TYR A 118 -7.73 -0.70 -2.94
N PRO A 119 -8.48 0.40 -2.66
CA PRO A 119 -7.94 1.56 -2.00
C PRO A 119 -7.85 1.34 -0.48
N ILE A 120 -6.63 1.19 0.04
CA ILE A 120 -6.40 1.23 1.48
C ILE A 120 -6.17 2.69 1.87
N GLY A 121 -7.14 3.25 2.59
CA GLY A 121 -7.13 4.66 3.00
C GLY A 121 -7.97 5.61 2.14
N ARG A 122 -8.48 6.66 2.78
CA ARG A 122 -9.47 7.60 2.23
C ARG A 122 -8.94 8.38 1.04
N LYS A 123 -7.66 8.76 1.02
CA LYS A 123 -7.13 9.68 -0.01
C LYS A 123 -7.06 9.03 -1.39
N VAL A 124 -6.75 7.74 -1.47
CA VAL A 124 -6.84 7.00 -2.73
C VAL A 124 -8.30 6.68 -3.06
N SER A 125 -9.13 6.29 -2.09
CA SER A 125 -10.56 6.03 -2.33
C SER A 125 -11.28 7.24 -2.96
N GLU A 126 -11.10 8.45 -2.39
CA GLU A 126 -11.60 9.71 -2.95
C GLU A 126 -11.12 9.95 -4.39
N LYS A 127 -9.86 9.60 -4.68
CA LYS A 127 -9.25 9.81 -5.99
C LYS A 127 -9.74 8.80 -7.04
N VAL A 128 -9.91 7.54 -6.65
CA VAL A 128 -10.47 6.46 -7.48
C VAL A 128 -11.90 6.82 -7.88
N SER A 129 -12.74 7.19 -6.90
CA SER A 129 -14.12 7.63 -7.14
C SER A 129 -14.19 8.85 -8.07
N LYS A 130 -13.39 9.88 -7.80
CA LYS A 130 -13.36 11.11 -8.62
C LYS A 130 -12.98 10.87 -10.08
N LEU A 131 -12.16 9.87 -10.36
CA LEU A 131 -11.70 9.55 -11.71
C LEU A 131 -12.52 8.45 -12.40
N GLY A 132 -13.54 7.91 -11.72
CA GLY A 132 -14.39 6.86 -12.28
C GLY A 132 -13.70 5.50 -12.43
N PHE A 133 -12.65 5.22 -11.65
CA PHE A 133 -12.04 3.89 -11.62
C PHE A 133 -12.87 2.92 -10.78
N THR A 134 -12.86 1.64 -11.16
CA THR A 134 -13.53 0.57 -10.40
C THR A 134 -12.83 0.34 -9.07
N SER A 135 -13.58 0.42 -7.97
CA SER A 135 -13.08 0.10 -6.63
C SER A 135 -13.46 -1.33 -6.24
N GLY A 136 -12.51 -2.06 -5.64
CA GLY A 136 -12.73 -3.37 -5.01
C GLY A 136 -13.39 -3.30 -3.64
N GLY A 137 -13.54 -2.10 -3.07
CA GLY A 137 -14.17 -1.88 -1.76
C GLY A 137 -13.81 -0.54 -1.13
N ASP A 138 -14.15 -0.35 0.13
CA ASP A 138 -13.64 0.74 0.98
C ASP A 138 -12.90 0.13 2.18
N PHE A 139 -11.61 0.42 2.25
CA PHE A 139 -10.71 -0.09 3.28
C PHE A 139 -10.07 1.06 4.07
N SER A 140 -10.77 2.18 4.21
CA SER A 140 -10.28 3.35 4.96
C SER A 140 -10.05 3.05 6.44
N GLU A 141 -10.83 2.17 7.06
CA GLU A 141 -10.62 1.75 8.45
C GLU A 141 -9.28 1.03 8.66
N LEU A 142 -8.86 0.19 7.69
CA LEU A 142 -7.61 -0.56 7.75
C LEU A 142 -6.37 0.36 7.79
N ALA A 143 -6.46 1.53 7.16
CA ALA A 143 -5.39 2.53 7.20
C ALA A 143 -5.26 3.21 8.58
N GLU A 144 -6.32 3.25 9.38
CA GLU A 144 -6.31 3.86 10.72
C GLU A 144 -6.00 2.84 11.82
N LYS A 145 -6.56 1.63 11.69
CA LYS A 145 -6.38 0.51 12.62
C LYS A 145 -6.07 -0.75 11.82
N PRO A 146 -4.78 -1.05 11.60
CA PRO A 146 -4.37 -2.29 10.97
C PRO A 146 -4.92 -3.49 11.75
N ASP A 147 -5.55 -4.42 11.05
CA ASP A 147 -6.17 -5.59 11.62
C ASP A 147 -5.84 -6.81 10.74
N ALA A 148 -5.32 -7.86 11.35
CA ALA A 148 -4.81 -9.01 10.62
C ALA A 148 -5.93 -9.83 9.97
N GLU A 149 -7.10 -9.91 10.60
CA GLU A 149 -8.26 -10.66 10.10
C GLU A 149 -8.82 -9.96 8.86
N LYS A 150 -9.05 -8.64 8.93
CA LYS A 150 -9.48 -7.85 7.76
C LYS A 150 -8.47 -7.87 6.62
N CYS A 151 -7.17 -7.87 6.90
CA CYS A 151 -6.13 -8.01 5.87
C CYS A 151 -6.19 -9.40 5.21
N ARG A 152 -6.45 -10.44 6.00
CA ARG A 152 -6.62 -11.81 5.50
C ARG A 152 -7.87 -11.93 4.62
N ASP A 153 -8.98 -11.31 4.98
CA ASP A 153 -10.20 -11.33 4.15
C ASP A 153 -9.94 -10.78 2.74
N ILE A 154 -9.19 -9.68 2.64
CA ILE A 154 -8.78 -9.10 1.35
C ILE A 154 -7.84 -10.06 0.60
N ALA A 155 -6.88 -10.66 1.29
CA ALA A 155 -5.95 -11.61 0.68
C ALA A 155 -6.68 -12.85 0.16
N ASP A 156 -7.63 -13.41 0.92
CA ASP A 156 -8.45 -14.56 0.55
C ASP A 156 -9.35 -14.22 -0.66
N GLU A 157 -9.94 -13.03 -0.69
CA GLU A 157 -10.71 -12.55 -1.85
C GLU A 157 -9.85 -12.45 -3.11
N LEU A 158 -8.69 -11.79 -3.02
CA LEU A 158 -7.76 -11.61 -4.14
C LEU A 158 -7.24 -12.95 -4.65
N THR A 159 -6.93 -13.87 -3.74
CA THR A 159 -6.50 -15.24 -4.04
C THR A 159 -7.60 -16.01 -4.77
N SER A 160 -8.82 -16.01 -4.24
CA SER A 160 -9.96 -16.69 -4.88
C SER A 160 -10.25 -16.14 -6.28
N LYS A 161 -10.19 -14.81 -6.45
CA LYS A 161 -10.37 -14.17 -7.76
C LYS A 161 -9.23 -14.49 -8.73
N TYR A 162 -8.00 -14.65 -8.24
CA TYR A 162 -6.87 -15.07 -9.07
C TYR A 162 -7.03 -16.52 -9.56
N GLU A 163 -7.46 -17.43 -8.68
CA GLU A 163 -7.69 -18.84 -8.99
C GLU A 163 -8.85 -19.02 -9.98
N LYS A 164 -9.92 -18.25 -9.82
CA LYS A 164 -11.07 -18.20 -10.75
C LYS A 164 -10.75 -17.50 -12.08
N HIS A 165 -9.51 -17.07 -12.28
CA HIS A 165 -9.10 -16.28 -13.43
C HIS A 165 -9.90 -14.97 -13.58
N GLU A 166 -10.38 -14.37 -12.51
CA GLU A 166 -10.96 -13.01 -12.53
C GLU A 166 -9.85 -11.94 -12.47
N PHE A 167 -8.71 -12.27 -11.88
CA PHE A 167 -7.48 -11.48 -11.96
C PHE A 167 -6.34 -12.31 -12.54
N ASP A 168 -5.51 -11.67 -13.37
CA ASP A 168 -4.31 -12.26 -13.96
C ASP A 168 -3.03 -11.80 -13.25
N LYS A 169 -3.10 -10.66 -12.54
CA LYS A 169 -2.02 -10.10 -11.74
C LYS A 169 -2.57 -9.26 -10.59
N VAL A 170 -1.91 -9.33 -9.43
CA VAL A 170 -2.19 -8.49 -8.25
C VAL A 170 -0.92 -7.76 -7.84
N GLU A 171 -0.98 -6.44 -7.74
CA GLU A 171 0.16 -5.61 -7.34
C GLU A 171 -0.18 -4.71 -6.15
N LEU A 172 0.81 -4.46 -5.31
CA LEU A 172 0.75 -3.55 -4.17
C LEU A 172 1.52 -2.27 -4.50
N ILE A 173 0.94 -1.11 -4.20
CA ILE A 173 1.61 0.19 -4.25
C ILE A 173 1.56 0.83 -2.87
N TYR A 174 2.72 0.99 -2.23
CA TYR A 174 2.83 1.49 -0.86
C TYR A 174 4.17 2.18 -0.61
N HIS A 175 4.28 2.88 0.52
CA HIS A 175 5.57 3.38 1.01
C HIS A 175 6.22 2.37 1.93
N HIS A 176 7.35 1.80 1.51
CA HIS A 176 8.21 1.00 2.37
C HIS A 176 8.97 1.90 3.33
N PHE A 177 8.83 1.63 4.63
CA PHE A 177 9.47 2.40 5.68
C PHE A 177 10.96 2.03 5.78
N LYS A 178 11.85 2.99 5.53
CA LYS A 178 13.30 2.83 5.75
C LYS A 178 13.77 3.56 7.00
N SER A 179 13.35 4.82 7.16
CA SER A 179 13.62 5.61 8.35
C SER A 179 12.59 6.73 8.49
N ALA A 180 12.59 7.45 9.63
CA ALA A 180 11.69 8.59 9.83
C ALA A 180 11.83 9.68 8.74
N GLY A 181 13.00 9.80 8.11
CA GLY A 181 13.26 10.74 7.02
C GLY A 181 13.20 10.12 5.62
N SER A 182 13.05 8.80 5.48
CA SER A 182 13.09 8.10 4.20
C SER A 182 11.97 7.07 4.08
N GLN A 183 11.06 7.36 3.15
CA GLN A 183 9.93 6.52 2.76
C GLN A 183 10.12 6.18 1.29
N VAL A 184 10.32 4.90 0.98
CA VAL A 184 10.60 4.44 -0.38
C VAL A 184 9.28 4.03 -1.01
N LEU A 185 8.89 4.70 -2.10
CA LEU A 185 7.70 4.31 -2.84
C LEU A 185 7.96 3.02 -3.59
N THR A 186 7.17 1.99 -3.32
CA THR A 186 7.36 0.62 -3.82
C THR A 186 6.12 0.16 -4.56
N ARG A 187 6.35 -0.46 -5.72
CA ARG A 187 5.38 -1.28 -6.46
C ARG A 187 5.88 -2.72 -6.41
N ARG A 188 5.12 -3.62 -5.78
CA ARG A 188 5.49 -5.03 -5.57
C ARG A 188 4.40 -5.93 -6.14
N THR A 189 4.78 -6.98 -6.87
CA THR A 189 3.84 -8.04 -7.26
C THR A 189 3.47 -8.87 -6.03
N PHE A 190 2.18 -9.04 -5.78
CA PHE A 190 1.67 -9.94 -4.74
C PHE A 190 1.31 -11.31 -5.33
N LEU A 191 0.57 -11.31 -6.44
CA LEU A 191 0.28 -12.51 -7.24
C LEU A 191 0.62 -12.26 -8.72
N PRO A 192 1.24 -13.22 -9.42
CA PRO A 192 1.67 -14.53 -8.91
C PRO A 192 2.82 -14.43 -7.90
N ILE A 193 2.96 -15.46 -7.05
CA ILE A 193 4.06 -15.57 -6.09
C ILE A 193 5.37 -15.74 -6.85
N ASP A 194 6.33 -14.83 -6.61
CA ASP A 194 7.65 -14.90 -7.21
C ASP A 194 8.56 -15.87 -6.45
N LEU A 195 8.81 -17.04 -7.05
CA LEU A 195 9.68 -18.07 -6.50
C LEU A 195 11.18 -17.83 -6.77
N SER A 196 11.53 -16.90 -7.68
CA SER A 196 12.94 -16.67 -8.08
C SER A 196 13.79 -15.99 -7.01
N THR A 197 13.13 -15.44 -5.99
CA THR A 197 13.79 -14.69 -4.91
C THR A 197 14.25 -15.58 -3.75
N GLU A 198 13.94 -16.88 -3.78
CA GLU A 198 14.34 -17.83 -2.74
C GLU A 198 15.58 -18.63 -3.17
N ASN A 199 16.66 -18.53 -2.41
CA ASN A 199 17.87 -19.32 -2.65
C ASN A 199 17.81 -20.60 -1.81
N ILE A 200 17.33 -21.69 -2.40
CA ILE A 200 17.44 -23.02 -1.79
C ILE A 200 18.86 -23.54 -2.07
N GLY A 201 19.72 -23.54 -1.05
CA GLY A 201 20.94 -24.34 -1.04
C GLY A 201 22.22 -23.70 -1.59
N MET A 202 22.55 -22.47 -1.18
CA MET A 202 23.95 -21.99 -1.21
C MET A 202 24.45 -21.73 0.21
N TYR A 203 24.90 -22.80 0.85
CA TYR A 203 25.93 -22.74 1.90
C TYR A 203 27.30 -22.87 1.24
#